data_AF-H8X968-F1
#
_entry.id   AF-H8X968-F1
#
_cell.length_a   1.000
_cell.length_b   1.000
_cell.length_c   1.000
_cell.angle_alpha   90.00
_cell.angle_beta   90.00
_cell.angle_gamma   90.00
#
_symmetry.space_group_name_H-M   'P 1'
#
loop_
_entity.id
_entity.type
_entity.pdbx_description
1 polymer ?
#
loop_
_entity_poly.entity_id
_entity_poly.type
_entity_poly.pdbx_seq_one_letter_code
_entity_poly.pdbx_strand_id
1 'polypeptide(L)'
;MDPNQDIFEELDTAMMEIFHRNHTLHNNFNNLSEHEQQRTLDEMADLVRQNSSNSSSSRRRTIRRFYEITWYWTYFPLVVLRFDRIWQQVTFTNFQRAISYGAFCFVKMIQTGFRSLIFLFVLQTYLHNVTNMIFVFSNIITFSTNFIKDLFTYIFQDSPNILHDNVMLVTHDYDMFYYLNSEEYQNASALQHLWLIFKNYRASLLRTSCITIKNGPSNCDLITNSLIYRMSDAISQSCPQFSTNTIRFITVTIYLLYAIIGNFICLNILFFLSYNIMRRIAGYAKIFKNLGSVIGSTFVDYIA
;
A
#
# COMPACT_ATOMS: atom_id res chain seq x y z
N MET A 1 -10.85 -14.61 28.95
CA MET A 1 -10.08 -15.45 28.03
C MET A 1 -9.50 -14.50 27.00
N ASP A 2 -8.24 -14.14 27.22
CA ASP A 2 -7.54 -13.10 26.47
C ASP A 2 -7.33 -13.50 25.00
N PRO A 3 -7.64 -12.61 24.05
CA PRO A 3 -7.38 -12.81 22.64
C PRO A 3 -6.14 -11.99 22.25
N ASN A 4 -4.96 -12.60 22.33
CA ASN A 4 -3.75 -12.26 21.59
C ASN A 4 -2.66 -13.25 22.03
N GLN A 5 -2.70 -14.47 21.51
CA GLN A 5 -1.55 -15.36 21.54
C GLN A 5 -0.57 -14.86 20.48
N ASP A 6 0.46 -14.14 20.93
CA ASP A 6 1.59 -13.79 20.09
C ASP A 6 2.32 -15.07 19.69
N ILE A 7 2.22 -15.42 18.42
CA ILE A 7 2.91 -16.56 17.79
C ILE A 7 4.43 -16.47 18.02
N PHE A 8 4.95 -15.27 18.25
CA PHE A 8 6.37 -15.03 18.54
C PHE A 8 6.73 -15.31 20.01
N GLU A 9 5.83 -15.10 20.96
CA GLU A 9 6.06 -15.40 22.38
C GLU A 9 6.05 -16.91 22.63
N GLU A 10 5.16 -17.64 21.93
CA GLU A 10 5.11 -19.11 21.98
C GLU A 10 6.29 -19.76 21.25
N LEU A 11 6.81 -19.11 20.18
CA LEU A 11 8.01 -19.57 19.48
C LEU A 11 9.27 -19.34 20.30
N ASP A 12 9.39 -18.19 20.96
CA ASP A 12 10.54 -17.88 21.84
C ASP A 12 10.50 -18.73 23.11
N THR A 13 9.33 -18.95 23.73
CA THR A 13 9.23 -19.88 24.87
C THR A 13 9.48 -21.33 24.47
N ALA A 14 8.98 -21.80 23.33
CA ALA A 14 9.29 -23.13 22.82
C ALA A 14 10.77 -23.28 22.45
N MET A 15 11.40 -22.25 21.88
CA MET A 15 12.82 -22.29 21.55
C MET A 15 13.69 -22.23 22.80
N MET A 16 13.33 -21.41 23.80
CA MET A 16 14.01 -21.34 25.10
C MET A 16 13.86 -22.65 25.89
N GLU A 17 12.68 -23.28 25.82
CA GLU A 17 12.42 -24.59 26.42
C GLU A 17 13.22 -25.70 25.71
N ILE A 18 13.31 -25.66 24.37
CA ILE A 18 14.16 -26.58 23.60
C ILE A 18 15.64 -26.36 23.92
N PHE A 19 16.10 -25.11 24.07
CA PHE A 19 17.49 -24.80 24.46
C PHE A 19 17.79 -25.21 25.90
N HIS A 20 16.87 -24.99 26.85
CA HIS A 20 17.02 -25.44 28.23
C HIS A 20 16.99 -26.97 28.34
N ARG A 21 16.13 -27.63 27.54
CA ARG A 21 16.05 -29.09 27.46
C ARG A 21 17.31 -29.68 26.81
N ASN A 22 17.90 -29.02 25.82
CA ASN A 22 19.20 -29.42 25.26
C ASN A 22 20.35 -29.22 26.24
N HIS A 23 20.38 -28.11 26.99
CA HIS A 23 21.44 -27.84 27.96
C HIS A 23 21.40 -28.79 29.17
N THR A 24 20.18 -29.17 29.61
CA THR A 24 19.99 -30.16 30.68
C THR A 24 20.25 -31.58 30.20
N LEU A 25 19.85 -31.92 28.96
CA LEU A 25 20.21 -33.21 28.36
C LEU A 25 21.71 -33.33 28.14
N HIS A 26 22.40 -32.28 27.68
CA HIS A 26 23.84 -32.32 27.44
C HIS A 26 24.64 -32.46 28.76
N ASN A 27 24.23 -31.75 29.82
CA ASN A 27 24.86 -31.87 31.14
C ASN A 27 24.58 -33.23 31.80
N ASN A 28 23.37 -33.79 31.64
CA ASN A 28 23.05 -35.11 32.17
C ASN A 28 23.68 -36.24 31.34
N PHE A 29 23.86 -36.03 30.03
CA PHE A 29 24.49 -36.99 29.13
C PHE A 29 25.99 -37.12 29.43
N ASN A 30 26.69 -36.01 29.63
CA ASN A 30 28.13 -36.01 29.93
C ASN A 30 28.48 -36.55 31.33
N ASN A 31 27.50 -36.63 32.24
CA ASN A 31 27.67 -37.18 33.60
C ASN A 31 27.35 -38.68 33.69
N LEU A 32 26.89 -39.31 32.61
CA LEU A 32 26.64 -40.76 32.55
C LEU A 32 27.93 -41.53 32.24
N SER A 33 27.98 -42.80 32.64
CA SER A 33 29.09 -43.68 32.28
C SER A 33 29.14 -43.93 30.77
N GLU A 34 30.31 -44.15 30.17
CA GLU A 34 30.47 -44.30 28.70
C GLU A 34 29.54 -45.37 28.09
N HIS A 35 29.28 -46.45 28.84
CA HIS A 35 28.36 -47.50 28.41
C HIS A 35 26.89 -47.07 28.38
N GLU A 36 26.45 -46.23 29.32
CA GLU A 36 25.09 -45.69 29.34
C GLU A 36 24.90 -44.58 28.31
N GLN A 37 25.93 -43.77 28.08
CA GLN A 37 25.94 -42.78 26.99
C GLN A 37 25.69 -43.45 25.64
N GLN A 38 26.40 -44.55 25.36
CA GLN A 38 26.31 -45.25 24.08
C GLN A 38 24.94 -45.92 23.88
N ARG A 39 24.37 -46.49 24.94
CA ARG A 39 23.02 -47.07 24.91
C ARG A 39 21.93 -46.03 24.67
N THR A 40 22.07 -44.85 25.27
CA THR A 40 21.11 -43.75 25.08
C THR A 40 21.23 -43.14 23.69
N LEU A 41 22.43 -43.08 23.11
CA LEU A 41 22.65 -42.68 21.71
C LEU A 41 22.04 -43.65 20.71
N ASP A 42 22.18 -44.95 20.95
CA ASP A 42 21.57 -45.98 20.10
C ASP A 42 20.04 -45.92 20.17
N GLU A 43 19.45 -45.73 21.36
CA GLU A 43 18.00 -45.53 21.51
C GLU A 43 17.51 -44.25 20.82
N MET A 44 18.26 -43.14 20.91
CA MET A 44 17.93 -41.91 20.18
C MET A 44 18.06 -42.08 18.67
N ALA A 45 19.08 -42.80 18.19
CA ALA A 45 19.27 -43.09 16.77
C ALA A 45 18.14 -43.95 16.20
N ASP A 46 17.66 -44.93 16.97
CA ASP A 46 16.51 -45.77 16.61
C ASP A 46 15.19 -44.98 16.61
N LEU A 47 14.97 -44.11 17.60
CA LEU A 47 13.80 -43.22 17.62
C LEU A 47 13.82 -42.23 16.45
N VAL A 48 14.98 -41.71 16.07
CA VAL A 48 15.14 -40.84 14.88
C VAL A 48 14.89 -41.62 13.59
N ARG A 49 15.31 -42.88 13.49
CA ARG A 49 14.97 -43.77 12.35
C ARG A 49 13.47 -44.08 12.27
N GLN A 50 12.82 -44.29 13.41
CA GLN A 50 11.37 -44.53 13.46
C GLN A 50 10.57 -43.26 13.13
N ASN A 51 11.03 -42.09 13.57
CA ASN A 51 10.38 -40.83 13.24
C ASN A 51 10.65 -40.38 11.80
N SER A 52 11.83 -40.60 11.25
CA SER A 52 12.15 -40.26 9.84
C SER A 52 11.34 -41.11 8.85
N SER A 53 11.10 -42.39 9.16
CA SER A 53 10.24 -43.26 8.36
C SER A 53 8.75 -42.87 8.43
N ASN A 54 8.25 -42.38 9.58
CA ASN A 54 6.84 -41.96 9.74
C ASN A 54 6.53 -40.52 9.30
N SER A 55 7.47 -39.58 9.43
CA SER A 55 7.22 -38.15 9.17
C SER A 55 7.53 -37.71 7.73
N SER A 56 8.48 -38.36 7.05
CA SER A 56 8.94 -37.95 5.72
C SER A 56 8.19 -38.66 4.58
N SER A 57 7.69 -39.87 4.84
CA SER A 57 7.06 -40.71 3.83
C SER A 57 5.53 -40.54 3.76
N SER A 58 4.86 -40.16 4.85
CA SER A 58 3.40 -40.03 4.91
C SER A 58 2.88 -38.78 4.20
N ARG A 59 3.47 -37.60 4.45
CA ARG A 59 3.02 -36.33 3.83
C ARG A 59 3.35 -36.22 2.34
N ARG A 60 4.56 -36.62 1.91
CA ARG A 60 4.98 -36.60 0.49
C ARG A 60 4.31 -37.68 -0.36
N ARG A 61 4.04 -38.89 0.16
CA ARG A 61 3.33 -39.94 -0.60
C ARG A 61 1.83 -39.67 -0.73
N THR A 62 1.21 -39.00 0.23
CA THR A 62 -0.24 -38.70 0.16
C THR A 62 -0.53 -37.62 -0.88
N ILE A 63 0.34 -36.62 -1.01
CA ILE A 63 0.20 -35.54 -2.01
C ILE A 63 0.50 -36.07 -3.43
N ARG A 64 1.55 -36.90 -3.61
CA ARG A 64 1.86 -37.58 -4.90
C ARG A 64 0.84 -38.64 -5.33
N ARG A 65 -0.16 -38.98 -4.52
CA ARG A 65 -1.18 -40.01 -4.87
C ARG A 65 -2.26 -39.49 -5.81
N PHE A 66 -2.51 -38.18 -5.83
CA PHE A 66 -3.69 -37.60 -6.49
C PHE A 66 -3.36 -36.79 -7.76
N TYR A 67 -2.12 -36.31 -7.89
CA TYR A 67 -1.65 -35.62 -9.08
C TYR A 67 -0.24 -36.07 -9.46
N GLU A 68 0.02 -36.08 -10.75
CA GLU A 68 1.32 -36.35 -11.36
C GLU A 68 1.70 -35.18 -12.25
N ILE A 69 2.95 -34.75 -12.20
CA ILE A 69 3.46 -33.67 -13.06
C ILE A 69 4.17 -34.34 -14.22
N THR A 70 3.54 -34.34 -15.39
CA THR A 70 4.12 -34.84 -16.63
C THR A 70 4.68 -33.66 -17.42
N TRP A 71 5.93 -33.77 -17.86
CA TRP A 71 6.57 -32.72 -18.64
C TRP A 71 6.31 -32.96 -20.13
N TYR A 72 5.63 -32.01 -20.77
CA TYR A 72 5.46 -32.03 -22.22
C TYR A 72 6.60 -31.24 -22.87
N TRP A 73 7.36 -31.91 -23.75
CA TRP A 73 8.51 -31.34 -24.46
C TRP A 73 9.53 -30.65 -23.54
N THR A 74 9.75 -31.13 -22.31
CA THR A 74 10.74 -30.62 -21.35
C THR A 74 10.47 -29.19 -20.82
N TYR A 75 9.65 -28.37 -21.48
CA TYR A 75 9.42 -26.97 -21.12
C TYR A 75 8.12 -26.71 -20.36
N PHE A 76 7.08 -27.53 -20.55
CA PHE A 76 5.77 -27.30 -19.95
C PHE A 76 5.41 -28.37 -18.91
N PRO A 77 5.37 -28.06 -17.61
CA PRO A 77 4.87 -28.98 -16.60
C PRO A 77 3.34 -29.02 -16.66
N LEU A 78 2.79 -30.14 -17.12
CA LEU A 78 1.36 -30.42 -17.12
C LEU A 78 1.01 -31.21 -15.85
N VAL A 79 0.14 -30.65 -15.02
CA VAL A 79 -0.39 -31.32 -13.82
C VAL A 79 -1.57 -32.19 -14.24
N VAL A 80 -1.37 -33.51 -14.25
CA VAL A 80 -2.39 -34.50 -14.57
C VAL A 80 -2.96 -35.05 -13.27
N LEU A 81 -4.25 -34.81 -13.04
CA LEU A 81 -4.99 -35.32 -11.88
C LEU A 81 -5.46 -36.76 -12.17
N ARG A 82 -5.19 -37.70 -11.26
CA ARG A 82 -5.65 -39.10 -11.39
C ARG A 82 -7.02 -39.25 -10.74
N PHE A 83 -8.08 -38.93 -11.48
CA PHE A 83 -9.47 -38.94 -11.00
C PHE A 83 -9.94 -40.32 -10.49
N ASP A 84 -9.45 -41.42 -11.07
CA ASP A 84 -9.84 -42.79 -10.68
C ASP A 84 -9.50 -43.12 -9.22
N ARG A 85 -8.32 -42.67 -8.77
CA ARG A 85 -7.85 -42.91 -7.38
C ARG A 85 -8.53 -41.98 -6.38
N ILE A 86 -8.94 -40.80 -6.83
CA ILE A 86 -9.72 -39.86 -6.04
C ILE A 86 -11.10 -40.48 -5.79
N TRP A 87 -11.77 -40.97 -6.83
CA TRP A 87 -13.11 -41.53 -6.72
C TRP A 87 -13.19 -42.78 -5.83
N GLN A 88 -12.17 -43.66 -5.89
CA GLN A 88 -12.10 -44.88 -5.07
C GLN A 88 -11.96 -44.62 -3.55
N GLN A 89 -11.56 -43.41 -3.13
CA GLN A 89 -11.35 -43.03 -1.73
C GLN A 89 -12.34 -41.97 -1.23
N VAL A 90 -13.24 -41.51 -2.09
CA VAL A 90 -14.27 -40.53 -1.74
C VAL A 90 -15.44 -41.26 -1.08
N THR A 91 -15.34 -41.45 0.23
CA THR A 91 -16.51 -41.68 1.07
C THR A 91 -17.35 -40.40 1.13
N PHE A 92 -18.68 -40.51 1.15
CA PHE A 92 -19.60 -39.36 1.22
C PHE A 92 -19.24 -38.37 2.34
N THR A 93 -18.75 -38.87 3.48
CA THR A 93 -18.28 -38.08 4.62
C THR A 93 -17.00 -37.28 4.32
N ASN A 94 -16.06 -37.83 3.54
CA ASN A 94 -14.84 -37.14 3.13
C ASN A 94 -15.13 -36.08 2.07
N PHE A 95 -16.08 -36.34 1.16
CA PHE A 95 -16.56 -35.36 0.19
C PHE A 95 -17.21 -34.16 0.88
N GLN A 96 -18.11 -34.41 1.83
CA GLN A 96 -18.78 -33.36 2.60
C GLN A 96 -17.78 -32.52 3.41
N ARG A 97 -16.77 -33.16 4.02
CA ARG A 97 -15.68 -32.45 4.72
C ARG A 97 -14.80 -31.63 3.78
N ALA A 98 -14.49 -32.13 2.59
CA ALA A 98 -13.72 -31.40 1.60
C ALA A 98 -14.48 -30.17 1.07
N ILE A 99 -15.79 -30.30 0.84
CA ILE A 99 -16.66 -29.18 0.47
C ILE A 99 -16.75 -28.16 1.61
N SER A 100 -16.99 -28.59 2.85
CA SER A 100 -17.06 -27.66 3.99
C SER A 100 -15.73 -26.95 4.23
N TYR A 101 -14.60 -27.66 4.05
CA TYR A 101 -13.27 -27.05 4.14
C TYR A 101 -13.00 -26.09 2.99
N GLY A 102 -13.40 -26.42 1.76
CA GLY A 102 -13.33 -25.54 0.61
C GLY A 102 -14.15 -24.27 0.80
N ALA A 103 -15.39 -24.39 1.28
CA ALA A 103 -16.25 -23.27 1.62
C ALA A 103 -15.65 -22.40 2.73
N PHE A 104 -15.09 -23.00 3.78
CA PHE A 104 -14.40 -22.27 4.85
C PHE A 104 -13.18 -21.49 4.32
N CYS A 105 -12.34 -22.14 3.50
CA CYS A 105 -11.20 -21.48 2.86
C CYS A 105 -11.64 -20.34 1.94
N PHE A 106 -12.71 -20.52 1.17
CA PHE A 106 -13.27 -19.50 0.30
C PHE A 106 -13.77 -18.28 1.09
N VAL A 107 -14.54 -18.50 2.16
CA VAL A 107 -15.00 -17.43 3.06
C VAL A 107 -13.82 -16.70 3.70
N LYS A 108 -12.79 -17.43 4.13
CA LYS A 108 -11.57 -16.84 4.70
C LYS A 108 -10.79 -16.02 3.66
N MET A 109 -10.72 -16.47 2.41
CA MET A 109 -10.11 -15.70 1.31
C MET A 109 -10.89 -14.41 1.04
N ILE A 110 -12.22 -14.48 0.97
CA ILE A 110 -13.08 -13.30 0.81
C ILE A 110 -12.87 -12.32 1.97
N GLN A 111 -12.90 -12.79 3.22
CA GLN A 111 -12.69 -11.96 4.39
C GLN A 111 -11.32 -11.28 4.38
N THR A 112 -10.27 -12.01 3.98
CA THR A 112 -8.92 -11.47 3.86
C THR A 112 -8.84 -10.45 2.73
N GLY A 113 -9.51 -10.72 1.60
CA GLY A 113 -9.63 -9.79 0.48
C GLY A 113 -10.31 -8.48 0.89
N PHE A 114 -11.45 -8.55 1.60
CA PHE A 114 -12.12 -7.36 2.12
C PHE A 114 -11.25 -6.58 3.12
N ARG A 115 -10.57 -7.26 4.04
CA ARG A 115 -9.62 -6.60 4.96
C ARG A 115 -8.49 -5.90 4.20
N SER A 116 -7.96 -6.52 3.17
CA SER A 116 -6.93 -5.93 2.32
C SER A 116 -7.45 -4.72 1.54
N LEU A 117 -8.66 -4.78 1.00
CA LEU A 117 -9.31 -3.64 0.32
C LEU A 117 -9.52 -2.46 1.28
N ILE A 118 -10.02 -2.72 2.49
CA ILE A 118 -10.19 -1.69 3.52
C ILE A 118 -8.82 -1.09 3.88
N PHE A 119 -7.80 -1.92 4.06
CA PHE A 119 -6.44 -1.46 4.34
C PHE A 119 -5.90 -0.56 3.22
N LEU A 120 -6.05 -0.97 1.95
CA LEU A 120 -5.64 -0.18 0.80
C LEU A 120 -6.39 1.15 0.71
N PHE A 121 -7.70 1.15 1.00
CA PHE A 121 -8.51 2.36 1.03
C PHE A 121 -8.07 3.34 2.13
N VAL A 122 -7.83 2.84 3.34
CA VAL A 122 -7.32 3.65 4.47
C VAL A 122 -5.93 4.18 4.15
N LEU A 123 -5.05 3.34 3.60
CA LEU A 123 -3.70 3.74 3.19
C LEU A 123 -3.75 4.82 2.11
N GLN A 124 -4.59 4.67 1.09
CA GLN A 124 -4.78 5.68 0.04
C GLN A 124 -5.26 7.01 0.64
N THR A 125 -6.23 6.97 1.55
CA THR A 125 -6.76 8.17 2.21
C THR A 125 -5.68 8.85 3.06
N TYR A 126 -4.90 8.06 3.81
CA TYR A 126 -3.79 8.57 4.60
C TYR A 126 -2.72 9.22 3.73
N LEU A 127 -2.27 8.54 2.66
CA LEU A 127 -1.31 9.08 1.71
C LEU A 127 -1.83 10.36 1.05
N HIS A 128 -3.09 10.37 0.61
CA HIS A 128 -3.72 11.56 0.04
C HIS A 128 -3.67 12.75 1.01
N ASN A 129 -3.99 12.54 2.28
CA ASN A 129 -3.95 13.59 3.30
C ASN A 129 -2.53 14.09 3.57
N VAL A 130 -1.55 13.19 3.68
CA VAL A 130 -0.14 13.55 3.86
C VAL A 130 0.37 14.35 2.65
N THR A 131 0.07 13.88 1.44
CA THR A 131 0.47 14.55 0.20
C THR A 131 -0.19 15.93 0.07
N ASN A 132 -1.48 16.06 0.38
CA ASN A 132 -2.17 17.35 0.39
C ASN A 132 -1.54 18.31 1.41
N MET A 133 -1.23 17.83 2.61
CA MET A 133 -0.57 18.65 3.64
C MET A 133 0.78 19.19 3.17
N ILE A 134 1.58 18.37 2.48
CA ILE A 134 2.87 18.81 1.90
C ILE A 134 2.62 19.82 0.77
N PHE A 135 1.69 19.54 -0.15
CA PHE A 135 1.43 20.41 -1.30
C PHE A 135 0.74 21.72 -0.95
N VAL A 136 0.07 21.84 0.21
CA VAL A 136 -0.44 23.13 0.70
C VAL A 136 0.70 24.14 0.86
N PHE A 137 1.87 23.72 1.38
CA PHE A 137 3.02 24.61 1.47
C PHE A 137 3.55 25.00 0.09
N SER A 138 3.58 24.05 -0.86
CA SER A 138 3.98 24.32 -2.24
C SER A 138 3.05 25.32 -2.92
N ASN A 139 1.73 25.19 -2.71
CA ASN A 139 0.72 26.11 -3.20
C ASN A 139 0.96 27.53 -2.67
N ILE A 140 1.20 27.68 -1.36
CA ILE A 140 1.47 28.98 -0.73
C ILE A 140 2.74 29.61 -1.28
N ILE A 141 3.84 28.86 -1.34
CA ILE A 141 5.15 29.35 -1.78
C ILE A 141 5.15 29.74 -3.26
N THR A 142 4.44 28.99 -4.08
CA THR A 142 4.35 29.26 -5.52
C THR A 142 3.22 30.22 -5.89
N PHE A 143 2.50 30.77 -4.90
CA PHE A 143 1.31 31.61 -5.07
C PHE A 143 0.28 30.98 -6.02
N SER A 144 0.17 29.66 -5.99
CA SER A 144 -0.74 28.88 -6.83
C SER A 144 -1.87 28.28 -6.02
N THR A 145 -3.06 28.20 -6.60
CA THR A 145 -4.18 27.44 -6.03
C THR A 145 -3.94 25.94 -6.09
N ASN A 146 -3.20 25.46 -7.10
CA ASN A 146 -2.85 24.06 -7.24
C ASN A 146 -1.55 23.92 -8.06
N PHE A 147 -0.45 23.81 -7.35
CA PHE A 147 0.91 23.66 -7.86
C PHE A 147 1.03 22.54 -8.91
N ILE A 148 0.42 21.38 -8.63
CA ILE A 148 0.48 20.23 -9.53
C ILE A 148 -0.24 20.54 -10.84
N LYS A 149 -1.45 21.13 -10.78
CA LYS A 149 -2.17 21.50 -12.01
C LYS A 149 -1.41 22.53 -12.84
N ASP A 150 -0.81 23.54 -12.21
CA ASP A 150 -0.01 24.55 -12.93
C ASP A 150 1.22 23.93 -13.59
N LEU A 151 1.91 23.02 -12.90
CA LEU A 151 3.05 22.28 -13.46
C LEU A 151 2.63 21.40 -14.65
N PHE A 152 1.54 20.64 -14.51
CA PHE A 152 1.03 19.79 -15.58
C PHE A 152 0.58 20.62 -16.80
N THR A 153 -0.09 21.75 -16.55
CA THR A 153 -0.55 22.66 -17.60
C THR A 153 0.63 23.23 -18.39
N TYR A 154 1.71 23.62 -17.70
CA TYR A 154 2.92 24.12 -18.35
C TYR A 154 3.66 23.05 -19.16
N ILE A 155 3.77 21.82 -18.64
CA ILE A 155 4.43 20.71 -19.35
C ILE A 155 3.68 20.38 -20.65
N PHE A 156 2.35 20.38 -20.60
CA PHE A 156 1.49 19.93 -21.71
C PHE A 156 0.92 21.07 -22.57
N GLN A 157 1.38 22.32 -22.37
CA GLN A 157 0.83 23.49 -23.06
C GLN A 157 0.88 23.39 -24.60
N ASP A 158 1.87 22.71 -25.19
CA ASP A 158 2.02 22.59 -26.64
C ASP A 158 1.27 21.38 -27.23
N SER A 159 0.51 20.63 -26.41
CA SER A 159 -0.17 19.42 -26.87
C SER A 159 -1.64 19.72 -27.18
N PRO A 160 -2.01 19.95 -28.47
CA PRO A 160 -3.39 20.28 -28.84
C PRO A 160 -4.36 19.15 -28.52
N ASN A 161 -3.89 17.89 -28.55
CA ASN A 161 -4.72 16.73 -28.25
C ASN A 161 -5.24 16.75 -26.81
N ILE A 162 -4.40 17.12 -25.84
CA ILE A 162 -4.79 17.10 -24.41
C ILE A 162 -5.75 18.25 -24.12
N LEU A 163 -5.58 19.39 -24.79
CA LEU A 163 -6.53 20.50 -24.70
C LEU A 163 -7.89 20.12 -25.31
N HIS A 164 -7.89 19.45 -26.46
CA HIS A 164 -9.12 18.93 -27.08
C HIS A 164 -9.85 17.94 -26.15
N ASP A 165 -9.11 17.03 -25.53
CA ASP A 165 -9.68 16.08 -24.56
C ASP A 165 -10.25 16.80 -23.33
N ASN A 166 -9.63 17.91 -22.88
CA ASN A 166 -10.16 18.72 -21.79
C ASN A 166 -11.44 19.46 -22.18
N VAL A 167 -11.53 19.98 -23.41
CA VAL A 167 -12.76 20.57 -23.96
C VAL A 167 -13.89 19.54 -23.95
N MET A 168 -13.60 18.30 -24.36
CA MET A 168 -14.58 17.20 -24.35
C MET A 168 -15.04 16.84 -22.94
N LEU A 169 -14.17 16.93 -21.93
CA LEU A 169 -14.58 16.74 -20.54
C LEU A 169 -15.46 17.89 -20.05
N VAL A 170 -15.13 19.13 -20.41
CA VAL A 170 -15.91 20.32 -20.01
C VAL A 170 -17.31 20.31 -20.62
N THR A 171 -17.46 19.83 -21.86
CA THR A 171 -18.79 19.70 -22.49
C THR A 171 -19.65 18.62 -21.84
N HIS A 172 -19.05 17.63 -21.17
CA HIS A 172 -19.73 16.57 -20.44
C HIS A 172 -19.65 16.75 -18.91
N ASP A 173 -19.61 17.99 -18.42
CA ASP A 173 -19.62 18.33 -16.98
C ASP A 173 -18.53 17.62 -16.15
N TYR A 174 -17.35 17.41 -16.74
CA TYR A 174 -16.22 16.69 -16.15
C TYR A 174 -16.49 15.22 -15.80
N ASP A 175 -17.49 14.59 -16.41
CA ASP A 175 -17.68 13.14 -16.29
C ASP A 175 -16.53 12.40 -16.98
N MET A 176 -15.65 11.74 -16.20
CA MET A 176 -14.53 10.98 -16.74
C MET A 176 -14.96 9.73 -17.51
N PHE A 177 -16.20 9.27 -17.31
CA PHE A 177 -16.75 8.05 -17.89
C PHE A 177 -17.77 8.32 -19.00
N TYR A 178 -17.86 9.55 -19.51
CA TYR A 178 -18.81 9.94 -20.56
C TYR A 178 -18.78 9.00 -21.78
N TYR A 179 -17.61 8.44 -22.09
CA TYR A 179 -17.40 7.51 -23.19
C TYR A 179 -18.15 6.17 -23.03
N LEU A 180 -18.51 5.75 -21.80
CA LEU A 180 -19.27 4.51 -21.57
C LEU A 180 -20.68 4.57 -22.16
N ASN A 181 -21.25 5.77 -22.26
CA ASN A 181 -22.59 5.99 -22.81
C ASN A 181 -22.59 6.20 -24.32
N SER A 182 -21.42 6.32 -24.95
CA SER A 182 -21.30 6.54 -26.40
C SER A 182 -21.29 5.22 -27.16
N GLU A 183 -22.05 5.14 -28.26
CA GLU A 183 -22.13 3.94 -29.12
C GLU A 183 -20.77 3.56 -29.72
N GLU A 184 -19.85 4.51 -29.87
CA GLU A 184 -18.51 4.31 -30.45
C GLU A 184 -17.59 3.44 -29.57
N TYR A 185 -17.76 3.48 -28.24
CA TYR A 185 -16.86 2.80 -27.29
C TYR A 185 -17.50 1.63 -26.52
N GLN A 186 -18.73 1.22 -26.86
CA GLN A 186 -19.41 0.10 -26.21
C GLN A 186 -18.73 -1.27 -26.41
N ASN A 187 -18.04 -1.45 -27.55
CA ASN A 187 -17.33 -2.70 -27.89
C ASN A 187 -15.82 -2.63 -27.59
N ALA A 188 -15.37 -1.63 -26.82
CA ALA A 188 -13.96 -1.47 -26.51
C ALA A 188 -13.47 -2.56 -25.54
N SER A 189 -12.23 -2.99 -25.73
CA SER A 189 -11.57 -3.92 -24.80
C SER A 189 -11.31 -3.26 -23.43
N ALA A 190 -11.15 -4.08 -22.38
CA ALA A 190 -10.84 -3.58 -21.03
C ALA A 190 -9.57 -2.70 -20.99
N LEU A 191 -8.56 -3.02 -21.82
CA LEU A 191 -7.35 -2.20 -21.95
C LEU A 191 -7.63 -0.84 -22.61
N GLN A 192 -8.51 -0.78 -23.60
CA GLN A 192 -8.92 0.48 -24.22
C GLN A 192 -9.70 1.36 -23.23
N HIS A 193 -10.56 0.77 -22.41
CA HIS A 193 -11.23 1.52 -21.34
C HIS A 193 -10.23 2.06 -20.31
N LEU A 194 -9.26 1.26 -19.87
CA LEU A 194 -8.20 1.74 -18.97
C LEU A 194 -7.38 2.88 -19.59
N TRP A 195 -7.08 2.79 -20.88
CA TRP A 195 -6.39 3.84 -21.61
C TRP A 195 -7.22 5.14 -21.68
N LEU A 196 -8.52 5.04 -21.94
CA LEU A 196 -9.45 6.19 -21.96
C LEU A 196 -9.56 6.86 -20.58
N ILE A 197 -9.63 6.07 -19.50
CA ILE A 197 -9.62 6.61 -18.13
C ILE A 197 -8.34 7.40 -17.88
N PHE A 198 -7.19 6.83 -18.23
CA PHE A 198 -5.90 7.51 -18.08
C PHE A 198 -5.81 8.79 -18.92
N LYS A 199 -6.31 8.73 -20.16
CA LYS A 199 -6.39 9.87 -21.08
C LYS A 199 -7.24 11.01 -20.49
N ASN A 200 -8.45 10.70 -20.02
CA ASN A 200 -9.36 11.67 -19.41
C ASN A 200 -8.84 12.22 -18.09
N TYR A 201 -8.22 11.37 -17.26
CA TYR A 201 -7.58 11.80 -16.02
C TYR A 201 -6.46 12.81 -16.27
N ARG A 202 -5.62 12.60 -17.30
CA ARG A 202 -4.60 13.58 -17.68
C ARG A 202 -5.20 14.91 -18.13
N ALA A 203 -6.26 14.85 -18.94
CA ALA A 203 -6.93 16.06 -19.42
C ALA A 203 -7.59 16.85 -18.28
N SER A 204 -8.12 16.19 -17.24
CA SER A 204 -8.73 16.86 -16.08
C SER A 204 -7.72 17.60 -15.18
N LEU A 205 -6.43 17.27 -15.30
CA LEU A 205 -5.35 17.97 -14.60
C LEU A 205 -4.99 19.33 -15.21
N LEU A 206 -5.41 19.60 -16.46
CA LEU A 206 -5.19 20.89 -17.10
C LEU A 206 -6.01 21.99 -16.41
N ARG A 207 -5.37 23.15 -16.25
CA ARG A 207 -6.00 24.35 -15.75
C ARG A 207 -6.43 25.25 -16.91
N THR A 208 -7.72 25.22 -17.22
CA THR A 208 -8.32 25.94 -18.34
C THR A 208 -9.39 26.92 -17.86
N SER A 209 -9.59 27.98 -18.63
CA SER A 209 -10.74 28.88 -18.54
C SER A 209 -11.59 28.65 -19.77
N CYS A 210 -12.78 28.09 -19.57
CA CYS A 210 -13.67 27.71 -20.67
C CYS A 210 -14.92 28.59 -20.69
N ILE A 211 -15.30 29.03 -21.89
CA ILE A 211 -16.58 29.69 -22.12
C ILE A 211 -17.51 28.64 -22.73
N THR A 212 -18.49 28.19 -21.96
CA THR A 212 -19.51 27.25 -22.44
C THR A 212 -20.60 28.02 -23.18
N ILE A 213 -20.65 27.86 -24.50
CA ILE A 213 -21.73 28.39 -25.32
C ILE A 213 -22.82 27.33 -25.35
N LYS A 214 -24.05 27.66 -24.91
CA LYS A 214 -25.19 26.73 -25.03
C LYS A 214 -25.32 26.29 -26.48
N ASN A 215 -25.21 24.99 -26.72
CA ASN A 215 -25.28 24.32 -28.04
C ASN A 215 -24.13 24.62 -29.01
N GLY A 216 -22.96 25.06 -28.53
CA GLY A 216 -21.76 25.26 -29.34
C GLY A 216 -20.54 24.52 -28.78
N PRO A 217 -19.44 24.41 -29.55
CA PRO A 217 -18.18 23.90 -29.02
C PRO A 217 -17.67 24.84 -27.93
N SER A 218 -17.45 24.31 -26.72
CA SER A 218 -16.81 25.06 -25.65
C SER A 218 -15.40 25.45 -26.09
N ASN A 219 -15.10 26.76 -26.07
CA ASN A 219 -13.73 27.21 -26.31
C ASN A 219 -13.02 27.33 -24.97
N CYS A 220 -11.88 26.65 -24.84
CA CYS A 220 -11.09 26.59 -23.60
C CYS A 220 -9.70 27.14 -23.86
N ASP A 221 -9.33 28.16 -23.10
CA ASP A 221 -7.99 28.72 -23.11
C ASP A 221 -7.22 28.28 -21.87
N LEU A 222 -5.91 28.06 -22.02
CA LEU A 222 -5.03 27.69 -20.92
C LEU A 222 -4.80 28.90 -20.01
N ILE A 223 -4.89 28.70 -18.69
CA ILE A 223 -4.58 29.75 -17.72
C ILE A 223 -3.05 29.83 -17.57
N THR A 224 -2.44 30.84 -18.18
CA THR A 224 -0.98 31.07 -18.16
C THR A 224 -0.51 32.05 -17.07
N ASN A 225 -1.42 32.49 -16.19
CA ASN A 225 -1.14 33.47 -15.14
C ASN A 225 -0.49 32.87 -13.88
N SER A 226 0.37 31.86 -14.00
CA SER A 226 1.05 31.23 -12.85
C SER A 226 2.56 31.50 -12.85
N LEU A 227 3.19 31.29 -11.68
CA LEU A 227 4.61 31.58 -11.45
C LEU A 227 5.53 30.86 -12.45
N ILE A 228 5.18 29.64 -12.84
CA ILE A 228 5.98 28.83 -13.76
C ILE A 228 6.08 29.46 -15.16
N TYR A 229 5.01 30.07 -15.66
CA TYR A 229 5.03 30.77 -16.95
C TYR A 229 5.87 32.06 -16.88
N ARG A 230 5.68 32.87 -15.83
CA ARG A 230 6.51 34.07 -15.62
C ARG A 230 7.99 33.74 -15.49
N MET A 231 8.31 32.61 -14.87
CA MET A 231 9.68 32.13 -14.75
C MET A 231 10.24 31.67 -16.10
N SER A 232 9.44 30.97 -16.91
CA SER A 232 9.80 30.60 -18.28
C SER A 232 10.10 31.83 -19.13
N ASP A 233 9.25 32.86 -19.04
CA ASP A 233 9.42 34.13 -19.76
C ASP A 233 10.72 34.83 -19.33
N ALA A 234 11.01 34.89 -18.03
CA ALA A 234 12.26 35.46 -17.53
C ALA A 234 13.51 34.69 -18.00
N ILE A 235 13.45 33.35 -18.02
CA ILE A 235 14.55 32.51 -18.49
C ILE A 235 14.75 32.66 -19.99
N SER A 236 13.67 32.69 -20.77
CA SER A 236 13.74 32.86 -22.23
C SER A 236 14.30 34.23 -22.61
N GLN A 237 13.94 35.29 -21.88
CA GLN A 237 14.51 36.63 -22.06
C GLN A 237 15.99 36.69 -21.69
N SER A 238 16.38 36.00 -20.61
CA SER A 238 17.77 36.00 -20.13
C SER A 238 18.69 35.11 -20.97
N CYS A 239 18.15 34.05 -21.58
CA CYS A 239 18.90 33.07 -22.35
C CYS A 239 18.19 32.75 -23.67
N PRO A 240 18.14 33.71 -24.62
CA PRO A 240 17.39 33.53 -25.88
C PRO A 240 18.00 32.48 -26.81
N GLN A 241 19.23 32.02 -26.55
CA GLN A 241 19.90 31.01 -27.37
C GLN A 241 19.46 29.57 -27.06
N PHE A 242 18.74 29.35 -25.96
CA PHE A 242 18.26 28.02 -25.62
C PHE A 242 16.98 27.68 -26.39
N SER A 243 16.86 26.41 -26.80
CA SER A 243 15.62 25.91 -27.40
C SER A 243 14.48 25.93 -26.39
N THR A 244 13.24 26.00 -26.89
CA THR A 244 12.02 25.98 -26.07
C THR A 244 11.96 24.77 -25.14
N ASN A 245 12.39 23.59 -25.61
CA ASN A 245 12.45 22.38 -24.80
C ASN A 245 13.46 22.48 -23.65
N THR A 246 14.64 23.06 -23.90
CA THR A 246 15.65 23.29 -22.86
C THR A 246 15.16 24.29 -21.84
N ILE A 247 14.54 25.40 -22.28
CA ILE A 247 13.93 26.39 -21.39
C ILE A 247 12.84 25.72 -20.53
N ARG A 248 11.98 24.90 -21.13
CA ARG A 248 10.96 24.14 -20.38
C ARG A 248 11.58 23.24 -19.33
N PHE A 249 12.60 22.47 -19.68
CA PHE A 249 13.28 21.58 -18.75
C PHE A 249 13.92 22.34 -17.57
N ILE A 250 14.65 23.42 -17.86
CA ILE A 250 15.27 24.27 -16.83
C ILE A 250 14.20 24.89 -15.94
N THR A 251 13.14 25.46 -16.53
CA THR A 251 12.04 26.09 -15.80
C THR A 251 11.37 25.08 -14.86
N VAL A 252 11.01 23.89 -15.34
CA VAL A 252 10.42 22.82 -14.53
C VAL A 252 11.37 22.42 -13.39
N THR A 253 12.65 22.25 -13.69
CA THR A 253 13.65 21.85 -12.70
C THR A 253 13.78 22.88 -11.59
N ILE A 254 13.91 24.16 -11.93
CA ILE A 254 14.04 25.22 -10.92
C ILE A 254 12.72 25.39 -10.15
N TYR A 255 11.58 25.30 -10.83
CA TYR A 255 10.27 25.41 -10.18
C TYR A 255 10.03 24.29 -9.17
N LEU A 256 10.37 23.05 -9.52
CA LEU A 256 10.32 21.90 -8.60
C LEU A 256 11.31 22.07 -7.44
N LEU A 257 12.54 22.48 -7.71
CA LEU A 257 13.55 22.70 -6.67
C LEU A 257 13.11 23.80 -5.68
N TYR A 258 12.56 24.89 -6.20
CA TYR A 258 12.01 25.99 -5.41
C TYR A 258 10.89 25.51 -4.48
N ALA A 259 9.96 24.70 -5.00
CA ALA A 259 8.88 24.12 -4.20
C ALA A 259 9.39 23.13 -3.13
N ILE A 260 10.37 22.28 -3.47
CA ILE A 260 10.94 21.29 -2.54
C ILE A 260 11.67 21.99 -1.39
N ILE A 261 12.54 22.95 -1.70
CA ILE A 261 13.28 23.72 -0.68
C ILE A 261 12.30 24.50 0.21
N GLY A 262 11.30 25.13 -0.41
CA GLY A 262 10.25 25.82 0.32
C GLY A 262 9.49 24.90 1.26
N ASN A 263 9.05 23.73 0.81
CA ASN A 263 8.40 22.73 1.66
C ASN A 263 9.30 22.31 2.83
N PHE A 264 10.58 22.09 2.59
CA PHE A 264 11.52 21.73 3.65
C PHE A 264 11.60 22.81 4.72
N ILE A 265 11.71 24.08 4.34
CA ILE A 265 11.72 25.21 5.27
C ILE A 265 10.40 25.29 6.06
N CYS A 266 9.25 25.24 5.37
CA CYS A 266 7.95 25.30 6.00
C CYS A 266 7.70 24.15 6.98
N LEU A 267 8.08 22.92 6.60
CA LEU A 267 7.96 21.75 7.48
C LEU A 267 8.84 21.90 8.72
N ASN A 268 10.08 22.37 8.59
CA ASN A 268 10.95 22.62 9.74
C ASN A 268 10.34 23.65 10.71
N ILE A 269 9.79 24.75 10.19
CA ILE A 269 9.08 25.75 11.00
C ILE A 269 7.87 25.13 11.68
N LEU A 270 7.08 24.33 10.96
CA LEU A 270 5.91 23.65 11.51
C LEU A 270 6.29 22.67 12.62
N PHE A 271 7.36 21.89 12.44
CA PHE A 271 7.86 20.97 13.47
C PHE A 271 8.32 21.73 14.72
N PHE A 272 9.06 22.82 14.54
CA PHE A 272 9.47 23.68 15.65
C PHE A 272 8.28 24.28 16.40
N LEU A 273 7.27 24.78 15.67
CA LEU A 273 6.05 25.32 16.26
C LEU A 273 5.27 24.23 17.01
N SER A 274 5.07 23.08 16.38
CA SER A 274 4.33 21.94 16.94
C SER A 274 5.00 21.43 18.21
N TYR A 275 6.33 21.30 18.21
CA TYR A 275 7.10 20.92 19.39
C TYR A 275 6.89 21.91 20.56
N ASN A 276 6.96 23.20 20.28
CA ASN A 276 6.75 24.24 21.30
C ASN A 276 5.31 24.26 21.83
N ILE A 277 4.30 24.10 20.96
CA ILE A 277 2.90 24.00 21.36
C ILE A 277 2.69 22.75 22.21
N MET A 278 3.19 21.60 21.79
CA MET A 278 3.05 20.34 22.53
C MET A 278 3.72 20.42 23.90
N ARG A 279 4.89 21.06 24.01
CA ARG A 279 5.55 21.34 25.29
C ARG A 279 4.70 22.22 26.20
N ARG A 280 4.06 23.27 25.66
CA ARG A 280 3.14 24.13 26.43
C ARG A 280 1.89 23.38 26.88
N ILE A 281 1.27 22.59 25.99
CA ILE A 281 0.10 21.77 26.31
C ILE A 281 0.43 20.75 27.42
N ALA A 282 1.57 20.07 27.33
CA ALA A 282 2.02 19.15 28.37
C ALA A 282 2.26 19.88 29.71
N GLY A 283 2.75 21.13 29.67
CA GLY A 283 2.85 22.01 30.84
C GLY A 283 1.48 22.32 31.46
N TYR A 284 0.52 22.76 30.65
CA TYR A 284 -0.84 23.03 31.12
C TYR A 284 -1.54 21.78 31.66
N ALA A 285 -1.38 20.63 31.00
CA ALA A 285 -1.96 19.37 31.45
C ALA A 285 -1.46 18.98 32.85
N LYS A 286 -0.18 19.22 33.16
CA LYS A 286 0.36 19.03 34.52
C LYS A 286 -0.27 19.98 35.53
N ILE A 287 -0.46 21.25 35.17
CA ILE A 287 -1.10 22.25 36.03
C ILE A 287 -2.56 21.84 36.33
N PHE A 288 -3.32 21.46 35.32
CA PHE A 288 -4.71 21.00 35.50
C PHE A 288 -4.80 19.72 36.34
N LYS A 289 -3.89 18.76 36.12
CA LYS A 289 -3.82 17.54 36.94
C LYS A 289 -3.50 17.85 38.40
N ASN A 290 -2.58 18.78 38.65
CA ASN A 290 -2.21 19.21 40.00
C ASN A 290 -3.34 19.99 40.68
N LEU A 291 -4.01 20.91 39.96
CA LEU A 291 -5.19 21.62 40.48
C LEU A 291 -6.31 20.63 40.83
N GLY A 292 -6.59 19.67 39.95
CA GLY A 292 -7.59 18.63 40.22
C GLY A 292 -7.25 17.78 41.45
N SER A 293 -5.97 17.45 41.64
CA SER A 293 -5.49 16.74 42.84
C SER A 293 -5.67 17.56 44.10
N VAL A 294 -5.37 18.87 44.07
CA VAL A 294 -5.52 19.77 45.22
C VAL A 294 -7.00 19.97 45.55
N ILE A 295 -7.85 20.23 44.55
CA ILE A 295 -9.29 20.38 44.78
C ILE A 295 -9.86 19.07 45.33
N GLY A 296 -9.46 17.92 44.78
CA GLY A 296 -9.88 16.60 45.27
C GLY A 296 -9.45 16.33 46.71
N SER A 297 -8.20 16.63 47.08
CA SER A 297 -7.74 16.45 48.47
C SER A 297 -8.46 17.41 49.43
N THR A 298 -8.66 18.67 49.02
CA THR A 298 -9.34 19.66 49.86
C THR A 298 -10.83 19.33 50.04
N PHE A 299 -11.49 18.74 49.04
CA PHE A 299 -12.87 18.28 49.17
C PHE A 299 -13.00 17.04 50.05
N VAL A 300 -12.07 16.09 49.95
CA VAL A 300 -12.05 14.89 50.79
C VAL A 300 -11.76 15.26 52.25
N ASP A 301 -10.83 16.17 52.50
CA ASP A 301 -10.51 16.67 53.84
C ASP A 301 -11.63 17.53 54.46
N TYR A 302 -12.53 18.10 53.66
CA TYR A 302 -13.68 18.87 54.14
C TYR A 302 -14.91 18.01 54.45
N ILE A 303 -14.97 16.79 53.91
CA ILE A 303 -16.07 15.83 54.10
C ILE A 303 -15.77 14.80 55.21
N ALA A 304 -14.48 14.57 55.53
CA ALA A 304 -14.02 13.74 56.65
C ALA A 304 -14.08 14.48 58.00
#